data_AF-A0A2P7TJ65-F1
#
_entry.id   AF-A0A2P7TJ65-F1
#
_cell.length_a   1.000
_cell.length_b   1.000
_cell.length_c   1.000
_cell.angle_alpha   90.00
_cell.angle_beta   90.00
_cell.angle_gamma   90.00
#
_symmetry.space_group_name_H-M   'P 1'
#
loop_
_entity.id
_entity.type
_entity.pdbx_description
1 polymer ?
#
loop_
_entity_poly.entity_id
_entity_poly.type
_entity_poly.pdbx_seq_one_letter_code
_entity_poly.pdbx_strand_id
1 'polypeptide(L)'
;MFDFSGTDSYIATRELMVAVNASAHLQRPLLIKGEPGTGKTMLAYEIARAFNLPLYTWHIKSTTKAQQGLYEYDAVSRLRDSQLGDPKVHNIANYIHPGQLWRAFDSEEQVVLLIDEIDKADIEFPNDLL
;
A
#
# COMPACT_ATOMS: atom_id res chain seq x y z
N MET A 1 -10.72 19.85 3.55
CA MET A 1 -9.26 20.04 3.71
C MET A 1 -8.85 19.12 4.85
N PHE A 2 -7.89 18.22 4.63
CA PHE A 2 -7.51 17.19 5.59
C PHE A 2 -6.62 17.80 6.67
N ASP A 3 -7.06 17.81 7.92
CA ASP A 3 -6.27 18.31 9.04
C ASP A 3 -6.23 17.24 10.15
N PHE A 4 -5.09 16.59 10.28
CA PHE A 4 -4.82 15.57 11.28
C PHE A 4 -4.33 16.24 12.56
N SER A 5 -5.07 16.06 13.66
CA SER A 5 -4.75 16.56 14.99
C SER A 5 -4.41 15.46 16.00
N GLY A 6 -4.15 14.23 15.53
CA GLY A 6 -4.19 13.02 16.37
C GLY A 6 -5.61 12.52 16.58
N THR A 7 -5.76 11.49 17.42
CA THR A 7 -7.05 10.88 17.79
C THR A 7 -7.07 10.50 19.27
N ASP A 8 -8.22 10.08 19.79
CA ASP A 8 -8.35 9.60 21.18
C ASP A 8 -7.40 8.41 21.47
N SER A 9 -7.01 7.66 20.45
CA SER A 9 -6.11 6.51 20.53
C SER A 9 -4.68 6.78 20.05
N TYR A 10 -4.38 7.99 19.56
CA TYR A 10 -3.06 8.33 19.02
C TYR A 10 -2.68 9.78 19.26
N ILE A 11 -1.71 9.97 20.15
CA ILE A 11 -1.15 11.28 20.47
C ILE A 11 -0.01 11.59 19.50
N ALA A 12 -0.25 12.52 18.58
CA ALA A 12 0.75 12.98 17.62
C ALA A 12 1.49 14.22 18.15
N THR A 13 2.81 14.27 17.93
CA THR A 13 3.58 15.51 18.16
C THR A 13 3.20 16.56 17.13
N ARG A 14 3.42 17.84 17.45
CA ARG A 14 3.16 18.93 16.51
C ARG A 14 3.91 18.76 15.19
N GLU A 15 5.16 18.33 15.25
CA GLU A 15 6.00 18.08 14.08
C GLU A 15 5.40 16.98 13.18
N LEU A 16 4.92 15.89 13.79
CA LEU A 16 4.28 14.80 13.07
C LEU A 16 2.98 15.25 12.42
N MET A 17 2.14 16.01 13.14
CA MET A 17 0.90 16.58 12.59
C MET A 17 1.20 17.46 11.37
N VAL A 18 2.20 18.36 11.47
CA VAL A 18 2.62 19.20 10.35
C VAL A 18 3.10 18.38 9.16
N ALA A 19 3.89 17.33 9.38
CA ALA A 19 4.39 16.47 8.29
C ALA A 19 3.24 15.72 7.59
N VAL A 20 2.30 15.16 8.36
CA VAL A 20 1.10 14.50 7.84
C VAL A 20 0.26 15.47 7.03
N ASN A 21 -0.07 16.62 7.59
CA ASN A 21 -0.92 17.59 6.90
C ASN A 21 -0.21 18.14 5.66
N ALA A 22 1.08 18.46 5.73
CA ALA A 22 1.83 18.90 4.55
C ALA A 22 1.82 17.84 3.44
N SER A 23 2.05 16.57 3.77
CA SER A 23 2.03 15.47 2.79
C SER A 23 0.66 15.31 2.12
N ALA A 24 -0.42 15.37 2.91
CA ALA A 24 -1.80 15.28 2.41
C ALA A 24 -2.16 16.45 1.49
N HIS A 25 -1.77 17.68 1.84
CA HIS A 25 -2.02 18.88 1.04
C HIS A 25 -1.21 18.92 -0.26
N LEU A 26 0.05 18.49 -0.19
CA LEU A 26 0.96 18.46 -1.35
C LEU A 26 0.75 17.22 -2.23
N GLN A 27 -0.08 16.27 -1.79
CA GLN A 27 -0.26 14.96 -2.42
C GLN A 27 1.08 14.26 -2.67
N ARG A 28 1.98 14.35 -1.67
CA ARG A 28 3.31 13.71 -1.71
C ARG A 28 3.36 12.55 -0.73
N PRO A 29 4.04 11.44 -1.07
CA PRO A 29 4.26 10.34 -0.13
C PRO A 29 4.95 10.81 1.15
N LEU A 30 4.54 10.25 2.29
CA LEU A 30 5.13 10.51 3.59
C LEU A 30 5.97 9.31 4.03
N LEU A 31 7.28 9.50 4.16
CA LEU A 31 8.18 8.50 4.71
C LEU A 31 8.37 8.71 6.22
N ILE A 32 7.94 7.75 7.02
CA ILE A 32 8.09 7.79 8.48
C ILE A 32 9.21 6.86 8.92
N LYS A 33 10.15 7.39 9.72
CA LYS A 33 11.25 6.62 10.33
C LYS A 33 11.17 6.70 11.85
N GLY A 34 11.70 5.68 12.53
CA GLY A 34 11.79 5.64 13.99
C GLY A 34 12.00 4.23 14.50
N GLU A 35 12.24 4.08 15.80
CA GLU A 35 12.46 2.78 16.44
C GLU A 35 11.24 1.84 16.34
N PRO A 36 11.42 0.51 16.35
CA PRO A 36 10.32 -0.44 16.48
C PRO A 36 9.39 -0.10 17.65
N GLY A 37 8.07 -0.20 17.46
CA GLY A 37 7.09 0.07 18.51
C GLY A 37 6.70 1.55 18.71
N THR A 38 7.21 2.49 17.92
CA THR A 38 6.83 3.93 18.03
C THR A 38 5.49 4.30 17.38
N GLY A 39 4.66 3.32 16.99
CA GLY A 39 3.33 3.56 16.44
C GLY A 39 3.29 4.03 14.98
N LYS A 40 4.33 3.76 14.17
CA LYS A 40 4.37 4.12 12.74
C LYS A 40 3.24 3.50 11.93
N THR A 41 3.04 2.19 12.08
CA THR A 41 1.93 1.46 11.47
C THR A 41 0.59 2.07 11.94
N MET A 42 0.44 2.29 13.24
CA MET A 42 -0.78 2.84 13.84
C MET A 42 -1.14 4.23 13.29
N LEU A 43 -0.13 5.08 13.01
CA LEU A 43 -0.35 6.40 12.42
C LEU A 43 -1.17 6.31 11.13
N ALA A 44 -0.87 5.36 10.23
CA ALA A 44 -1.62 5.21 8.99
C ALA A 44 -3.08 4.80 9.22
N TYR A 45 -3.33 3.93 10.19
CA TYR A 45 -4.70 3.55 10.59
C TYR A 45 -5.47 4.76 11.14
N GLU A 46 -4.81 5.59 11.94
CA GLU A 46 -5.43 6.75 12.57
C GLU A 46 -5.65 7.89 11.58
N ILE A 47 -4.76 8.08 10.60
CA ILE A 47 -4.98 8.99 9.47
C ILE A 47 -6.17 8.54 8.64
N ALA A 48 -6.23 7.26 8.25
CA ALA A 48 -7.34 6.72 7.48
C ALA A 48 -8.67 6.89 8.22
N ARG A 49 -8.70 6.62 9.53
CA ARG A 49 -9.87 6.85 10.38
C ARG A 49 -10.24 8.33 10.48
N ALA A 50 -9.29 9.20 10.78
CA ALA A 50 -9.54 10.64 10.97
C ALA A 50 -10.08 11.29 9.69
N PHE A 51 -9.63 10.83 8.53
CA PHE A 51 -10.06 11.34 7.23
C PHE A 51 -11.21 10.55 6.61
N ASN A 52 -11.68 9.49 7.28
CA ASN A 52 -12.69 8.57 6.79
C ASN A 52 -12.37 8.03 5.37
N LEU A 53 -11.13 7.58 5.19
CA LEU A 53 -10.62 7.01 3.93
C LEU A 53 -10.40 5.50 4.07
N PRO A 54 -10.56 4.71 2.99
CA PRO A 54 -10.13 3.33 2.97
C PRO A 54 -8.64 3.20 3.26
N LEU A 55 -8.25 2.11 3.93
CA LEU A 55 -6.86 1.77 4.19
C LEU A 55 -6.49 0.48 3.46
N TYR A 56 -5.48 0.56 2.60
CA TYR A 56 -4.79 -0.60 2.06
C TYR A 56 -3.43 -0.75 2.74
N THR A 57 -3.10 -1.98 3.12
CA THR A 57 -1.83 -2.28 3.78
C THR A 57 -1.03 -3.26 2.95
N TRP A 58 0.20 -2.89 2.64
CA TRP A 58 1.16 -3.73 1.95
C TRP A 58 2.40 -3.92 2.80
N HIS A 59 2.54 -5.13 3.35
CA HIS A 59 3.66 -5.47 4.21
C HIS A 59 4.80 -6.06 3.38
N ILE A 60 5.96 -5.40 3.44
CA ILE A 60 7.11 -5.72 2.61
C ILE A 60 8.00 -6.76 3.26
N LYS A 61 8.48 -7.72 2.46
CA LYS A 61 9.45 -8.75 2.85
C LYS A 61 10.72 -8.58 2.01
N SER A 62 11.80 -9.24 2.42
CA SER A 62 13.06 -9.25 1.66
C SER A 62 12.95 -9.84 0.26
N THR A 63 11.94 -10.67 0.02
CA THR A 63 11.66 -11.26 -1.29
C THR A 63 10.62 -10.47 -2.08
N THR A 64 10.05 -9.40 -1.52
CA THR A 64 9.00 -8.61 -2.19
C THR A 64 9.61 -7.81 -3.34
N LYS A 65 8.96 -7.88 -4.50
CA LYS A 65 9.30 -7.10 -5.70
C LYS A 65 8.22 -6.04 -5.95
N ALA A 66 8.61 -4.87 -6.46
CA ALA A 66 7.68 -3.76 -6.70
C ALA A 66 6.52 -4.16 -7.62
N GLN A 67 6.78 -5.00 -8.62
CA GLN A 67 5.76 -5.57 -9.51
C GLN A 67 4.61 -6.24 -8.76
N GLN A 68 4.86 -6.91 -7.64
CA GLN A 68 3.81 -7.56 -6.84
C GLN A 68 2.84 -6.57 -6.21
N GLY A 69 3.25 -5.30 -6.04
CA GLY A 69 2.36 -4.21 -5.65
C GLY A 69 1.33 -3.90 -6.73
N LEU A 70 1.70 -4.06 -8.00
CA LEU A 70 0.81 -3.87 -9.14
C LEU A 70 -0.05 -5.11 -9.34
N TYR A 71 0.56 -6.26 -9.63
CA TYR A 71 -0.18 -7.49 -9.84
C TYR A 71 0.68 -8.74 -9.66
N GLU A 72 0.01 -9.87 -9.41
CA GLU A 72 0.59 -11.20 -9.51
C GLU A 72 -0.06 -11.98 -10.64
N TYR A 73 0.76 -12.73 -11.38
CA TYR A 73 0.29 -13.58 -12.46
C TYR A 73 0.29 -15.04 -12.02
N ASP A 74 -0.89 -15.65 -11.94
CA ASP A 74 -1.06 -17.05 -11.55
C ASP A 74 -0.83 -17.99 -12.74
N ALA A 75 0.46 -18.18 -13.04
CA ALA A 75 0.91 -19.10 -14.08
C ALA A 75 0.50 -20.56 -13.80
N VAL A 76 0.37 -20.94 -12.51
CA VAL A 76 0.10 -22.33 -12.11
C VAL A 76 -1.35 -22.69 -12.42
N SER A 77 -2.30 -21.85 -11.99
CA SER A 77 -3.72 -22.05 -12.31
C SER A 77 -3.95 -22.00 -13.82
N ARG A 78 -3.28 -21.08 -14.54
CA ARG A 78 -3.39 -21.03 -16.00
C ARG A 78 -2.86 -22.30 -16.68
N LEU A 79 -1.72 -22.83 -16.22
CA LEU A 79 -1.17 -24.07 -16.77
C LEU A 79 -2.11 -25.24 -16.54
N ARG A 80 -2.67 -25.37 -15.33
CA ARG A 80 -3.65 -26.39 -14.98
C ARG A 80 -4.90 -26.32 -15.86
N ASP A 81 -5.46 -25.12 -16.01
CA ASP A 81 -6.67 -24.91 -16.83
C ASP A 81 -6.42 -25.18 -18.31
N SER A 82 -5.22 -24.86 -18.80
CA SER A 82 -4.76 -25.18 -20.17
C SER A 82 -4.72 -26.67 -20.43
N GLN A 83 -4.21 -27.45 -19.46
CA GLN A 83 -4.19 -28.92 -19.56
C GLN A 83 -5.59 -29.55 -19.55
N LEU A 84 -6.56 -28.90 -18.91
CA LEU A 84 -7.95 -29.36 -18.83
C LEU A 84 -8.82 -28.85 -20.00
N GLY A 85 -8.28 -28.01 -20.88
CA GLY A 85 -9.01 -27.43 -22.00
C GLY A 85 -10.08 -26.40 -21.58
N ASP A 86 -9.90 -25.74 -20.42
CA ASP A 86 -10.85 -24.72 -19.96
C ASP A 86 -10.73 -23.45 -20.85
N PRO A 87 -11.82 -22.96 -21.46
CA PRO A 87 -11.80 -21.77 -22.32
C PRO A 87 -11.34 -20.49 -21.61
N LYS A 88 -11.33 -20.45 -20.27
CA LYS A 88 -10.79 -19.31 -19.49
C LYS A 88 -9.35 -18.95 -19.85
N VAL A 89 -8.57 -19.90 -20.33
CA VAL A 89 -7.13 -19.72 -20.64
C VAL A 89 -6.86 -18.69 -21.75
N HIS A 90 -7.88 -18.42 -22.58
CA HIS A 90 -7.81 -17.45 -23.66
C HIS A 90 -7.85 -16.00 -23.17
N ASN A 91 -8.37 -15.75 -21.97
CA ASN A 91 -8.37 -14.42 -21.36
C ASN A 91 -7.37 -14.36 -20.20
N ILE A 92 -6.26 -13.63 -20.40
CA ILE A 92 -5.19 -13.51 -19.40
C ILE A 92 -5.65 -12.83 -18.11
N ALA A 93 -6.66 -11.95 -18.17
CA ALA A 93 -7.18 -11.23 -17.01
C ALA A 93 -7.71 -12.18 -15.92
N ASN A 94 -8.12 -13.40 -16.28
CA ASN A 94 -8.55 -14.43 -15.34
C ASN A 94 -7.44 -14.91 -14.40
N TYR A 95 -6.18 -14.61 -14.72
CA TYR A 95 -4.98 -15.06 -13.98
C TYR A 95 -4.16 -13.89 -13.45
N ILE A 96 -4.71 -12.68 -13.47
CA ILE A 96 -4.08 -11.48 -12.92
C ILE A 96 -4.78 -11.15 -11.61
N HIS A 97 -3.99 -11.11 -10.53
CA HIS A 97 -4.47 -10.72 -9.21
C HIS A 97 -3.95 -9.32 -8.88
N PRO A 98 -4.84 -8.32 -8.70
CA PRO A 98 -4.42 -6.97 -8.35
C PRO A 98 -3.70 -6.94 -7.00
N GLY A 99 -2.48 -6.37 -7.02
CA GLY A 99 -1.71 -6.05 -5.82
C GLY A 99 -2.24 -4.80 -5.11
N GLN A 100 -1.64 -4.47 -3.97
CA GLN A 100 -2.15 -3.40 -3.11
C GLN A 100 -1.97 -2.00 -3.70
N LEU A 101 -0.89 -1.77 -4.45
CA LEU A 101 -0.64 -0.51 -5.14
C LEU A 101 -1.62 -0.33 -6.31
N TRP A 102 -1.90 -1.39 -7.08
CA TRP A 102 -2.98 -1.35 -8.09
C TRP A 102 -4.30 -0.99 -7.44
N ARG A 103 -4.72 -1.70 -6.38
CA ARG A 103 -5.99 -1.41 -5.70
C ARG A 103 -6.08 0.03 -5.19
N ALA A 104 -4.95 0.60 -4.75
CA ALA A 104 -4.90 1.98 -4.32
C ALA A 104 -5.10 2.96 -5.49
N PHE A 105 -4.48 2.70 -6.64
CA PHE A 105 -4.62 3.55 -7.84
C PHE A 105 -5.95 3.37 -8.57
N ASP A 106 -6.54 2.18 -8.54
CA ASP A 106 -7.80 1.83 -9.20
C ASP A 106 -9.03 2.20 -8.36
N SER A 107 -8.83 2.68 -7.14
CA SER A 107 -9.94 3.11 -6.27
C SER A 107 -10.63 4.34 -6.83
N GLU A 108 -11.97 4.34 -6.80
CA GLU A 108 -12.79 5.51 -7.20
C GLU A 108 -12.72 6.65 -6.17
N GLU A 109 -12.26 6.36 -4.95
CA GLU A 109 -12.11 7.32 -3.87
C GLU A 109 -10.64 7.45 -3.43
N GLN A 110 -10.32 8.53 -2.73
CA GLN A 110 -8.98 8.70 -2.18
C GLN A 110 -8.76 7.68 -1.06
N VAL A 111 -7.61 7.02 -1.06
CA VAL A 111 -7.26 6.01 -0.06
C VAL A 111 -5.94 6.33 0.65
N VAL A 112 -5.75 5.71 1.81
CA VAL A 112 -4.45 5.61 2.46
C VAL A 112 -3.82 4.27 2.07
N LEU A 113 -2.64 4.30 1.44
CA LEU A 113 -1.81 3.11 1.22
C LEU A 113 -0.65 3.12 2.22
N LEU A 114 -0.64 2.17 3.14
CA LEU A 114 0.49 1.91 4.01
C LEU A 114 1.41 0.88 3.35
N ILE A 115 2.64 1.29 3.04
CA ILE A 115 3.74 0.39 2.67
C ILE A 115 4.60 0.19 3.92
N ASP A 116 4.38 -0.93 4.63
CA ASP A 116 5.03 -1.20 5.91
C ASP A 116 6.33 -2.00 5.73
N GLU A 117 7.30 -1.76 6.60
CA GLU A 117 8.63 -2.38 6.57
C GLU A 117 9.35 -2.26 5.21
N ILE A 118 9.18 -1.12 4.52
CA ILE A 118 9.79 -0.86 3.20
C ILE A 118 11.33 -1.00 3.21
N ASP A 119 11.96 -0.81 4.37
CA ASP A 119 13.40 -0.99 4.58
C ASP A 119 13.87 -2.45 4.48
N LYS A 120 12.97 -3.43 4.53
CA LYS A 120 13.32 -4.84 4.31
C LYS A 120 13.50 -5.22 2.85
N ALA A 121 13.03 -4.39 1.92
CA ALA A 121 13.09 -4.68 0.50
C ALA A 121 14.52 -4.65 -0.06
N ASP A 122 14.65 -5.05 -1.32
CA ASP A 122 15.85 -4.79 -2.13
C ASP A 122 16.12 -3.27 -2.21
N ILE A 123 17.39 -2.87 -2.34
CA ILE A 123 17.77 -1.45 -2.40
C ILE A 123 17.14 -0.71 -3.58
N GLU A 124 16.87 -1.41 -4.68
CA GLU A 124 16.21 -0.84 -5.86
C GLU A 124 14.69 -0.73 -5.71
N PHE A 125 14.09 -1.38 -4.71
CA PHE A 125 12.64 -1.45 -4.55
C PHE A 125 11.97 -0.06 -4.51
N PRO A 126 12.47 0.96 -3.78
CA PRO A 126 11.85 2.29 -3.79
C PRO A 126 11.90 2.97 -5.17
N ASN A 127 12.94 2.71 -5.96
CA ASN A 127 13.05 3.25 -7.32
C ASN A 127 12.07 2.54 -8.27
N ASP A 128 11.88 1.23 -8.08
CA ASP A 128 10.95 0.43 -8.88
C ASP A 128 9.46 0.75 -8.59
N LEU A 129 9.16 1.57 -7.57
CA LEU A 129 7.81 2.09 -7.30
C LEU A 129 7.47 3.37 -8.09
N LEU A 130 8.46 4.01 -8.74
CA LEU A 130 8.34 5.28 -9.48
C LEU A 130 8.11 5.07 -10.99
#